data_AF-A0AAD3VRM8-F1
#
_entry.id   AF-A0AAD3VRM8-F1
#
_cell.length_a   1.000
_cell.length_b   1.000
_cell.length_c   1.000
_cell.angle_alpha   90.00
_cell.angle_beta   90.00
_cell.angle_gamma   90.00
#
_symmetry.space_group_name_H-M   'P 1'
#
loop_
_entity.id
_entity.type
_entity.pdbx_description
1 polymer ?
#
loop_
_entity_poly.entity_id
_entity_poly.type
_entity_poly.pdbx_seq_one_letter_code
_entity_poly.pdbx_strand_id
1 'polypeptide(L)' 'MKEDRAREAKALKFVAVLGLVCLLMMIFPFYSIANRAEPFVMGLPFSMFWVVLWILVEFVGFIVAYNWEYRGR' A
#
# COMPACT_ATOMS: atom_id res chain seq x y z
N MET A 1 -21.07 8.88 -17.65
CA MET A 1 -21.57 7.54 -17.22
C MET A 1 -20.60 6.40 -17.57
N LYS A 2 -20.30 6.10 -18.86
CA LYS A 2 -19.35 5.00 -19.20
C LYS A 2 -17.90 5.30 -18.79
N GLU A 3 -17.45 6.53 -18.97
CA GLU A 3 -16.08 6.94 -18.60
C GLU A 3 -15.86 6.97 -17.08
N ASP A 4 -16.84 7.43 -16.31
CA ASP A 4 -16.78 7.45 -14.84
C ASP A 4 -16.62 6.03 -14.27
N ARG A 5 -17.39 5.07 -14.81
CA ARG A 5 -17.31 3.66 -14.44
C ARG A 5 -15.96 3.04 -14.79
N ALA A 6 -15.35 3.46 -15.90
CA ALA A 6 -14.02 2.98 -16.29
C ALA A 6 -12.92 3.52 -15.35
N ARG A 7 -13.03 4.77 -14.90
CA ARG A 7 -12.11 5.39 -13.91
C ARG A 7 -12.26 4.74 -12.54
N GLU A 8 -13.49 4.56 -12.08
CA GLU A 8 -13.82 3.85 -10.83
C GLU A 8 -13.23 2.42 -10.85
N ALA A 9 -13.49 1.67 -11.93
CA ALA A 9 -12.95 0.31 -12.07
C ALA A 9 -11.41 0.28 -12.10
N LYS A 10 -10.77 1.29 -12.69
CA LYS A 10 -9.30 1.42 -12.69
C LYS A 10 -8.78 1.69 -11.28
N ALA A 11 -9.38 2.64 -10.55
CA ALA A 11 -9.01 2.97 -9.18
C ALA A 11 -9.22 1.76 -8.24
N LEU A 12 -10.34 1.06 -8.37
CA LEU A 12 -10.64 -0.14 -7.61
C LEU A 12 -9.63 -1.26 -7.87
N LYS A 13 -9.33 -1.54 -9.15
CA LYS A 13 -8.30 -2.54 -9.51
C LYS A 13 -6.94 -2.18 -8.92
N PHE A 14 -6.57 -0.90 -8.97
CA PHE A 14 -5.32 -0.42 -8.39
C PHE A 14 -5.30 -0.64 -6.86
N VAL A 15 -6.35 -0.24 -6.15
CA VAL A 15 -6.49 -0.44 -4.69
C VAL A 15 -6.46 -1.92 -4.34
N ALA A 16 -7.13 -2.78 -5.11
CA ALA A 16 -7.14 -4.22 -4.86
C ALA A 16 -5.74 -4.84 -5.00
N VAL A 17 -4.99 -4.43 -6.02
CA VAL A 17 -3.59 -4.87 -6.21
C VAL A 17 -2.70 -4.33 -5.10
N LEU A 18 -2.83 -3.04 -4.75
CA LEU A 18 -2.09 -2.43 -3.66
C LEU A 18 -2.33 -3.15 -2.34
N GLY A 19 -3.60 -3.40 -2.00
CA GLY A 19 -3.99 -4.12 -0.79
C GLY A 19 -3.47 -5.55 -0.77
N LEU A 20 -3.50 -6.26 -1.91
CA LEU A 20 -2.91 -7.59 -2.01
C LEU A 20 -1.39 -7.57 -1.78
N VAL A 21 -0.68 -6.58 -2.33
CA VAL A 21 0.76 -6.42 -2.11
C VAL A 21 1.04 -6.11 -0.64
N CYS A 22 0.34 -5.14 -0.04
CA CYS A 22 0.50 -4.81 1.38
C CYS A 22 0.21 -6.04 2.27
N LEU A 23 -0.87 -6.77 1.99
CA LEU A 23 -1.21 -8.01 2.69
C LEU A 23 -0.05 -9.01 2.63
N LEU A 24 0.43 -9.32 1.43
CA LEU A 24 1.53 -10.27 1.23
C LEU A 24 2.79 -9.85 1.99
N MET A 25 3.11 -8.55 2.03
CA MET A 25 4.27 -8.00 2.73
C MET A 25 4.12 -7.98 4.26
N MET A 26 2.89 -8.14 4.77
CA MET A 26 2.56 -8.24 6.19
C MET A 26 2.36 -9.67 6.70
N ILE A 27 2.22 -10.64 5.80
CA ILE A 27 2.02 -12.05 6.16
C ILE A 27 3.16 -12.94 5.68
N PHE A 28 3.19 -14.18 6.17
CA PHE A 28 4.09 -15.20 5.65
C PHE A 28 3.74 -15.50 4.17
N PRO A 29 4.72 -15.61 3.26
CA PRO A 29 6.15 -15.74 3.51
C PRO A 29 6.94 -14.43 3.56
N PHE A 30 6.44 -13.32 3.00
CA PHE A 30 7.28 -12.14 2.76
C PHE A 30 7.61 -11.37 4.02
N TYR A 31 6.72 -11.36 5.03
CA TYR A 31 7.02 -10.74 6.31
C TYR A 31 8.23 -11.37 7.02
N SER A 32 8.61 -12.62 6.69
CA SER A 32 9.83 -13.24 7.22
C SER A 32 11.10 -12.44 6.89
N ILE A 33 11.09 -11.68 5.79
CA ILE A 33 12.19 -10.77 5.40
C ILE A 33 12.30 -9.61 6.41
N ALA A 34 11.20 -9.21 7.02
CA ALA A 34 11.14 -8.13 7.99
C ALA A 34 11.14 -8.61 9.44
N ASN A 35 10.95 -9.91 9.68
CA ASN A 35 10.80 -10.50 11.01
C ASN A 35 12.14 -10.62 11.76
N ARG A 36 12.78 -9.48 12.01
CA ARG A 36 14.00 -9.33 12.80
C ARG A 36 14.03 -7.96 13.46
N ALA A 37 14.70 -7.86 14.60
CA ALA A 37 14.86 -6.58 15.29
C ALA A 37 15.94 -5.71 14.64
N GLU A 38 17.04 -6.30 14.19
CA GLU A 38 18.16 -5.58 13.60
C GLU A 38 18.17 -5.67 12.06
N PRO A 39 18.66 -4.63 11.35
CA PRO A 39 19.22 -3.39 11.87
C PRO A 39 18.14 -2.42 12.37
N PHE A 40 18.52 -1.49 13.24
CA PHE A 40 17.64 -0.38 13.59
C PHE A 40 17.62 0.64 12.45
N VAL A 41 16.43 1.00 11.99
CA VAL A 41 16.21 1.99 10.93
C VAL A 41 15.41 3.14 11.52
N MET A 42 15.97 4.36 11.44
CA MET A 42 15.38 5.56 12.04
C MET A 42 15.01 5.40 13.53
N GLY A 43 15.82 4.64 14.28
CA GLY A 43 15.58 4.37 15.70
C GLY A 43 14.54 3.27 15.99
N LEU A 44 13.94 2.67 14.96
CA LEU A 44 12.99 1.56 15.10
C LEU A 44 13.65 0.21 14.79
N PRO A 45 13.25 -0.88 15.47
CA PRO A 45 13.56 -2.23 15.00
C PRO A 45 13.10 -2.42 13.55
N PHE A 46 13.81 -3.25 12.79
CA PHE A 46 13.55 -3.43 11.35
C PHE A 46 12.10 -3.85 11.06
N SER A 47 11.56 -4.78 11.86
CA SER A 47 10.16 -5.21 11.77
C SER A 47 9.15 -4.08 11.94
N MET A 48 9.37 -3.19 12.91
CA MET A 48 8.51 -2.03 13.15
C MET A 48 8.61 -1.01 12.02
N PHE A 49 9.84 -0.71 11.59
CA PHE A 49 10.06 0.17 10.45
C PHE A 49 9.33 -0.34 9.19
N TRP A 50 9.40 -1.65 8.93
CA TRP A 50 8.73 -2.27 7.80
C TRP A 50 7.21 -2.09 7.84
N VAL A 51 6.58 -2.32 8.99
CA VAL A 51 5.13 -2.11 9.16
C VAL A 51 4.76 -0.66 8.85
N VAL A 52 5.49 0.30 9.43
CA VAL A 52 5.24 1.74 9.20
C VAL A 52 5.45 2.13 7.74
N LEU A 53 6.50 1.61 7.08
CA LEU A 53 6.77 1.87 5.67
C LEU A 53 5.58 1.49 4.79
N TRP A 54 5.02 0.29 4.99
CA TRP A 54 3.89 -0.19 4.20
C TRP A 54 2.57 0.51 4.54
N ILE A 55 2.36 0.95 5.78
CA ILE A 55 1.25 1.86 6.12
C ILE A 55 1.35 3.15 5.29
N LEU A 56 2.54 3.73 5.17
CA LEU A 56 2.75 4.93 4.37
C LEU A 56 2.54 4.66 2.86
N VAL A 57 3.04 3.53 2.35
CA VAL A 57 2.82 3.12 0.96
C VAL A 57 1.32 2.97 0.67
N GLU A 58 0.57 2.32 1.55
CA GLU A 58 -0.88 2.15 1.41
C GLU A 58 -1.61 3.50 1.43
N PHE A 59 -1.27 4.37 2.38
CA PHE A 59 -1.82 5.72 2.47
C PHE A 59 -1.58 6.55 1.20
N VAL A 60 -0.35 6.59 0.71
CA VAL A 60 -0.01 7.28 -0.54
C VAL A 60 -0.75 6.66 -1.72
N GLY A 61 -0.87 5.34 -1.77
CA GLY A 61 -1.63 4.65 -2.79
C GLY A 61 -3.11 5.04 -2.80
N PHE A 62 -3.75 5.19 -1.64
CA PHE A 62 -5.12 5.70 -1.56
C PHE A 62 -5.24 7.15 -2.06
N ILE A 63 -4.27 8.02 -1.76
CA ILE A 63 -4.22 9.38 -2.32
C ILE A 63 -4.14 9.33 -3.85
N VAL A 64 -3.32 8.44 -4.42
CA VAL A 64 -3.21 8.26 -5.87
C VAL A 64 -4.52 7.78 -6.48
N ALA A 65 -5.15 6.77 -5.87
CA ALA A 65 -6.43 6.24 -6.33
C ALA A 65 -7.52 7.31 -6.30
N TYR A 66 -7.62 8.05 -5.20
CA TYR A 66 -8.55 9.17 -5.03
C TYR A 66 -8.31 10.25 -6.10
N ASN A 67 -7.06 10.63 -6.34
CA ASN A 67 -6.74 11.63 -7.36
C ASN A 67 -7.11 11.16 -8.78
N TRP A 68 -6.95 9.88 -9.11
CA TRP A 68 -7.33 9.35 -10.42
C TRP A 68 -8.85 9.29 -10.62
N GLU A 69 -9.59 9.05 -9.54
CA GLU A 69 -11.04 9.03 -9.57
C GLU A 69 -11.63 10.45 -9.62
N TYR A 70 -11.05 11.39 -8.87
CA TYR A 70 -11.70 12.67 -8.56
C TYR A 70 -11.02 13.93 -9.10
N ARG A 71 -9.72 13.93 -9.42
CA ARG A 71 -8.95 15.17 -9.73
C ARG A 71 -9.20 15.78 -11.12
N GLY A 72 -10.28 15.38 -11.79
CA GLY A 72 -10.70 15.92 -13.10
C GLY A 72 -12.20 16.15 -13.20
N ARG A 73 -12.89 16.28 -12.06
CA ARG A 73 -14.27 16.76 -11.96
C ARG A 73 -14.29 18.23 -11.56
#